data_AF-B8HYT2-F1
#
_entry.id   AF-B8HYT2-F1
#
_cell.length_a   1.000
_cell.length_b   1.000
_cell.length_c   1.000
_cell.angle_alpha   90.00
_cell.angle_beta   90.00
_cell.angle_gamma   90.00
#
_symmetry.space_group_name_H-M   'P 1'
#
loop_
_entity.id
_entity.type
_entity.pdbx_description
1 polymer ?
#
loop_
_entity_poly.entity_id
_entity_poly.type
_entity_poly.pdbx_seq_one_letter_code
_entity_poly.pdbx_strand_id
1 'polypeptide(L)'
;MGKVAVLKLGTGSFEEGFPVTLRLSEDAPLHLLLEVDGQLPPCPGVWDCYCQWQTGYNQIAKNLRLGAPTGQVVQVRYTEPAETYRLIALNLRKQLNQWLNSGYSGFQSVRDRLLIHLNPQEEIRFIIQTQDLNLWRIPWHLWDLIEAYPHAEIAVSSPQYEKPENIERPRKKYVKILAILGNAAGIDVSADRQVLQQLRHAKVTFLAEPQRSQLHLLRDESWDILFFAGHSQKGKLKINQQDEITIDELKSTLVRAVSNGLQLAIFNSCDGLELARDIADLKIPQTIVMREPVPDQLAQEFLKYLLNFYSHGHSLYSSVRESRERLREFHDLEAYIPGVSWLPIIYQNPSTVPVSWQQLHERLAEPSYKHSIKNKWKWLIYLPPIFLTSLIAYSLIRSIYDENSNENYHEFMKLAYDGMKKAKSENNYHYYHNTFINFRKALELRPLDPYAWYGLLDTGFDLFQKTPEKGSPVYPPSSPLPKSTPSPANRSFANKEIPKVFPVKHPISPQELKPRSLSSTKASSNTKLSSGHLEKYLETVSLQDSLVQW
;
A
#
# COMPACT_ATOMS: atom_id res chain seq x y z
N MET A 1 -12.33 -3.87 3.30
CA MET A 1 -10.91 -4.33 3.32
C MET A 1 -10.13 -3.46 2.35
N GLY A 2 -8.81 -3.36 2.44
CA GLY A 2 -8.07 -2.59 1.42
C GLY A 2 -8.15 -3.26 0.03
N LYS A 3 -8.03 -2.47 -1.04
CA LYS A 3 -7.87 -2.96 -2.42
C LYS A 3 -6.50 -2.60 -2.98
N VAL A 4 -6.03 -3.40 -3.95
CA VAL A 4 -4.84 -3.10 -4.75
C VAL A 4 -5.22 -3.13 -6.22
N ALA A 5 -5.09 -1.98 -6.89
CA ALA A 5 -5.35 -1.82 -8.32
C ALA A 5 -4.02 -1.61 -9.05
N VAL A 6 -3.51 -2.66 -9.71
CA VAL A 6 -2.29 -2.57 -10.51
C VAL A 6 -2.66 -2.29 -11.96
N LEU A 7 -2.23 -1.13 -12.48
CA LEU A 7 -2.28 -0.81 -13.90
C LEU A 7 -0.92 -1.11 -14.51
N LYS A 8 -0.79 -2.27 -15.14
CA LYS A 8 0.43 -2.67 -15.84
C LYS A 8 0.41 -2.07 -17.25
N LEU A 9 1.29 -1.12 -17.51
CA LEU A 9 1.46 -0.50 -18.82
C LEU A 9 2.55 -1.27 -19.60
N GLY A 10 2.21 -1.70 -20.80
CA GLY A 10 3.08 -2.42 -21.71
C GLY A 10 4.03 -1.50 -22.48
N THR A 11 4.82 -2.07 -23.38
CA THR A 11 5.62 -1.30 -24.34
C THR A 11 4.71 -0.50 -25.27
N GLY A 12 5.02 0.78 -25.42
CA GLY A 12 4.28 1.75 -26.22
C GLY A 12 4.94 3.13 -26.10
N SER A 13 4.26 4.19 -26.53
CA SER A 13 4.74 5.56 -26.37
C SER A 13 3.56 6.53 -26.23
N PHE A 14 3.84 7.81 -25.94
CA PHE A 14 2.76 8.81 -25.89
C PHE A 14 2.17 9.09 -27.28
N GLU A 15 2.90 8.81 -28.36
CA GLU A 15 2.48 8.94 -29.76
C GLU A 15 1.67 7.73 -30.25
N GLU A 16 1.94 6.52 -29.73
CA GLU A 16 1.29 5.26 -30.16
C GLU A 16 0.23 4.74 -29.16
N GLY A 17 0.24 5.26 -27.93
CA GLY A 17 -0.53 4.73 -26.81
C GLY A 17 0.19 3.58 -26.10
N PHE A 18 -0.46 3.01 -25.08
CA PHE A 18 0.13 1.95 -24.24
C PHE A 18 -0.88 0.82 -24.00
N PRO A 19 -0.55 -0.46 -24.27
CA PRO A 19 -1.33 -1.58 -23.78
C PRO A 19 -1.43 -1.54 -22.25
N VAL A 20 -2.59 -1.89 -21.69
CA VAL A 20 -2.85 -1.86 -20.25
C VAL A 20 -3.45 -3.19 -19.80
N THR A 21 -2.89 -3.78 -18.75
CA THR A 21 -3.55 -4.85 -17.99
C THR A 21 -3.89 -4.33 -16.61
N LEU A 22 -5.17 -4.24 -16.26
CA LEU A 22 -5.63 -4.00 -14.90
C LEU A 22 -5.69 -5.32 -14.14
N ARG A 23 -5.07 -5.36 -12.96
CA ARG A 23 -5.29 -6.39 -11.94
C ARG A 23 -5.86 -5.75 -10.69
N LEU A 24 -7.01 -6.23 -10.24
CA LEU A 24 -7.59 -5.81 -8.96
C LEU A 24 -7.55 -6.98 -7.97
N SER A 25 -7.08 -6.71 -6.76
CA SER A 25 -6.96 -7.69 -5.68
C SER A 25 -7.44 -7.12 -4.35
N GLU A 26 -7.80 -8.00 -3.40
CA GLU A 26 -7.79 -7.64 -1.97
C GLU A 26 -6.36 -7.32 -1.52
N ASP A 27 -6.21 -6.43 -0.53
CA ASP A 27 -4.89 -5.96 -0.08
C ASP A 27 -4.09 -6.98 0.73
N ALA A 28 -4.73 -7.69 1.65
CA ALA A 28 -4.09 -8.71 2.48
C ALA A 28 -5.09 -9.81 2.91
N PRO A 29 -4.90 -11.08 2.51
CA PRO A 29 -3.94 -11.56 1.51
C PRO A 29 -4.28 -11.06 0.11
N LEU A 30 -3.26 -10.99 -0.77
CA LEU A 30 -3.42 -10.64 -2.19
C LEU A 30 -4.24 -11.71 -2.93
N HIS A 31 -5.57 -11.57 -2.88
CA HIS A 31 -6.52 -12.42 -3.59
C HIS A 31 -7.02 -11.69 -4.84
N LEU A 32 -6.68 -12.22 -6.02
CA LEU A 32 -7.06 -11.65 -7.31
C LEU A 32 -8.59 -11.69 -7.47
N LEU A 33 -9.18 -10.53 -7.73
CA LEU A 33 -10.61 -10.36 -7.97
C LEU A 33 -10.93 -10.37 -9.47
N LEU A 34 -10.11 -9.68 -10.27
CA LEU A 34 -10.19 -9.69 -11.73
C LEU A 34 -8.87 -9.30 -12.37
N GLU A 35 -8.69 -9.73 -13.61
CA GLU A 35 -7.70 -9.24 -14.56
C GLU A 35 -8.43 -8.86 -15.85
N VAL A 36 -8.12 -7.70 -16.43
CA VAL A 36 -8.71 -7.24 -17.70
C VAL A 36 -7.68 -6.47 -18.52
N ASP A 37 -7.60 -6.79 -19.81
CA ASP A 37 -6.77 -6.08 -20.77
C ASP A 37 -7.52 -4.92 -21.43
N GLY A 38 -6.75 -3.93 -21.83
CA GLY A 38 -7.18 -2.71 -22.47
C GLY A 38 -6.00 -1.95 -23.09
N GLN A 39 -6.22 -0.70 -23.48
CA GLN A 39 -5.20 0.13 -24.10
C GLN A 39 -5.50 1.61 -23.87
N LEU A 40 -4.52 2.35 -23.36
CA LEU A 40 -4.52 3.81 -23.36
C LEU A 40 -4.26 4.31 -24.79
N PRO A 41 -5.04 5.27 -25.29
CA PRO A 41 -4.82 5.84 -26.62
C PRO A 41 -3.54 6.73 -26.65
N PRO A 42 -3.07 7.11 -27.85
CA PRO A 42 -2.10 8.20 -27.99
C PRO A 42 -2.50 9.48 -27.25
N CYS A 43 -1.54 10.12 -26.57
CA CYS A 43 -1.66 11.48 -26.05
C CYS A 43 -0.27 12.13 -25.84
N PRO A 44 0.42 12.58 -26.92
CA PRO A 44 1.70 13.27 -26.82
C PRO A 44 1.62 14.53 -25.95
N GLY A 45 0.48 15.24 -25.99
CA GLY A 45 0.24 16.46 -25.23
C GLY A 45 0.40 16.32 -23.71
N VAL A 46 0.17 15.13 -23.12
CA VAL A 46 0.44 14.90 -21.69
C VAL A 46 1.93 15.00 -21.39
N TRP A 47 2.77 14.38 -22.22
CA TRP A 47 4.22 14.41 -22.04
C TRP A 47 4.81 15.79 -22.36
N ASP A 48 4.31 16.47 -23.39
CA ASP A 48 4.69 17.85 -23.69
C ASP A 48 4.37 18.81 -22.54
N CYS A 49 3.18 18.69 -21.95
CA CYS A 49 2.79 19.48 -20.78
C CYS A 49 3.63 19.14 -19.55
N TYR A 50 4.03 17.86 -19.38
CA TYR A 50 4.95 17.46 -18.33
C TYR A 50 6.32 18.14 -18.51
N CYS A 51 6.89 18.07 -19.71
CA CYS A 51 8.17 18.70 -20.03
C CYS A 51 8.15 20.24 -19.84
N GLN A 52 7.03 20.89 -20.20
CA GLN A 52 6.83 22.33 -19.96
C GLN A 52 6.77 22.65 -18.46
N TRP A 53 5.97 21.90 -17.70
CA TRP A 53 5.89 22.03 -16.24
C TRP A 53 7.25 21.80 -15.59
N GLN A 54 7.93 20.70 -15.92
CA GLN A 54 9.24 20.31 -15.40
C GLN A 54 10.31 21.37 -15.71
N THR A 55 10.26 21.98 -16.89
CA THR A 55 11.18 23.07 -17.28
C THR A 55 10.96 24.31 -16.42
N GLY A 56 9.70 24.75 -16.28
CA GLY A 56 9.34 25.89 -15.45
C GLY A 56 9.66 25.67 -13.97
N TYR A 57 9.25 24.52 -13.43
CA TYR A 57 9.58 24.05 -12.08
C TYR A 57 11.09 24.11 -11.82
N ASN A 58 11.91 23.53 -12.70
CA ASN A 58 13.36 23.48 -12.52
C ASN A 58 14.04 24.85 -12.61
N GLN A 59 13.46 25.83 -13.30
CA GLN A 59 13.98 27.21 -13.30
C GLN A 59 13.82 27.85 -11.91
N ILE A 60 12.63 27.74 -11.30
CA ILE A 60 12.37 28.33 -9.98
C ILE A 60 13.07 27.54 -8.87
N ALA A 61 13.02 26.20 -8.91
CA ALA A 61 13.66 25.34 -7.91
C ALA A 61 15.18 25.57 -7.85
N LYS A 62 15.86 25.80 -8.98
CA LYS A 62 17.28 26.18 -9.00
C LYS A 62 17.56 27.48 -8.26
N ASN A 63 16.70 28.49 -8.44
CA ASN A 63 16.87 29.79 -7.76
C ASN A 63 16.69 29.67 -6.24
N LEU A 64 15.73 28.85 -5.78
CA LEU A 64 15.53 28.58 -4.36
C LEU A 64 16.68 27.77 -3.74
N ARG A 65 17.23 26.81 -4.49
CA ARG A 65 18.32 25.92 -4.06
C ARG A 65 19.69 26.59 -3.93
N LEU A 66 19.93 27.68 -4.64
CA LEU A 66 21.22 28.39 -4.56
C LEU A 66 21.43 29.14 -3.24
N GLY A 67 20.35 29.33 -2.47
CA GLY A 67 20.38 30.00 -1.17
C GLY A 67 20.59 31.51 -1.28
N ALA A 68 19.81 32.26 -0.51
CA ALA A 68 20.24 33.59 -0.12
C ALA A 68 21.50 33.45 0.75
N PRO A 69 22.56 34.24 0.55
CA PRO A 69 23.45 34.58 1.66
C PRO A 69 22.59 35.12 2.81
N THR A 70 22.76 34.56 4.01
CA THR A 70 21.90 34.82 5.18
C THR A 70 21.75 36.32 5.42
N GLY A 71 20.52 36.84 5.34
CA GLY A 71 20.22 38.27 5.53
C GLY A 71 19.81 39.03 4.27
N GLN A 72 19.86 38.43 3.07
CA GLN A 72 19.26 39.04 1.87
C GLN A 72 17.88 38.43 1.58
N VAL A 73 16.86 39.29 1.46
CA VAL A 73 15.59 38.91 0.83
C VAL A 73 15.88 38.66 -0.64
N VAL A 74 15.91 37.40 -1.06
CA VAL A 74 15.98 37.05 -2.48
C VAL A 74 14.63 37.42 -3.08
N GLN A 75 14.57 38.62 -3.67
CA GLN A 75 13.56 38.88 -4.69
C GLN A 75 13.89 37.97 -5.87
N VAL A 76 13.32 36.75 -5.83
CA VAL A 76 13.30 35.83 -6.97
C VAL A 76 12.62 36.60 -8.09
N ARG A 77 13.41 37.11 -9.03
CA ARG A 77 12.88 37.69 -10.26
C ARG A 77 12.38 36.54 -11.11
N TYR A 78 11.14 36.12 -10.85
CA TYR A 78 10.40 35.22 -11.72
C TYR A 78 10.43 35.83 -13.13
N THR A 79 11.00 35.11 -14.08
CA THR A 79 11.07 35.55 -15.48
C THR A 79 9.70 35.55 -16.14
N GLU A 80 8.78 34.75 -15.60
CA GLU A 80 7.37 34.66 -15.97
C GLU A 80 6.49 34.94 -14.75
N PRO A 81 5.28 35.51 -14.89
CA PRO A 81 4.32 35.64 -13.80
C PRO A 81 3.98 34.29 -13.14
N ALA A 82 3.68 34.29 -11.83
CA ALA A 82 3.22 33.10 -11.10
C ALA A 82 1.99 32.45 -11.77
N GLU A 83 1.12 33.26 -12.36
CA GLU A 83 -0.05 32.82 -13.12
C GLU A 83 0.32 31.95 -14.33
N THR A 84 1.45 32.22 -15.02
CA THR A 84 1.94 31.38 -16.13
C THR A 84 2.23 29.95 -15.65
N TYR A 85 2.91 29.80 -14.51
CA TYR A 85 3.19 28.48 -13.92
C TYR A 85 1.92 27.78 -13.43
N ARG A 86 0.95 28.53 -12.90
CA ARG A 86 -0.38 28.01 -12.54
C ARG A 86 -1.13 27.48 -13.76
N LEU A 87 -1.12 28.20 -14.87
CA LEU A 87 -1.73 27.76 -16.12
C LEU A 87 -1.03 26.52 -16.71
N ILE A 88 0.30 26.42 -16.63
CA ILE A 88 1.04 25.24 -17.06
C ILE A 88 0.66 24.00 -16.22
N ALA A 89 0.61 24.14 -14.89
CA ALA A 89 0.21 23.06 -13.99
C ALA A 89 -1.25 22.61 -14.21
N LEU A 90 -2.18 23.57 -14.38
CA LEU A 90 -3.57 23.30 -14.72
C LEU A 90 -3.72 22.62 -16.09
N ASN A 91 -2.92 23.02 -17.08
CA ASN A 91 -2.94 22.40 -18.41
C ASN A 91 -2.44 20.96 -18.36
N LEU A 92 -1.38 20.65 -17.59
CA LEU A 92 -0.95 19.26 -17.37
C LEU A 92 -2.06 18.42 -16.72
N ARG A 93 -2.69 18.91 -15.64
CA ARG A 93 -3.84 18.21 -15.03
C ARG A 93 -4.98 17.99 -16.03
N LYS A 94 -5.28 19.00 -16.86
CA LYS A 94 -6.32 18.93 -17.88
C LYS A 94 -6.00 17.88 -18.94
N GLN A 95 -4.81 17.90 -19.53
CA GLN A 95 -4.39 16.93 -20.54
C GLN A 95 -4.37 15.51 -19.97
N LEU A 96 -3.87 15.32 -18.75
CA LEU A 96 -3.87 14.01 -18.07
C LEU A 96 -5.30 13.45 -17.94
N ASN A 97 -6.25 14.28 -17.50
CA ASN A 97 -7.64 13.84 -17.38
C ASN A 97 -8.35 13.70 -18.72
N GLN A 98 -8.04 14.52 -19.73
CA GLN A 98 -8.54 14.31 -21.10
C GLN A 98 -8.04 12.98 -21.69
N TRP A 99 -6.81 12.56 -21.38
CA TRP A 99 -6.26 11.27 -21.79
C TRP A 99 -6.96 10.10 -21.08
N LEU A 100 -7.00 10.13 -19.74
CA LEU A 100 -7.52 9.04 -18.90
C LEU A 100 -9.05 8.97 -18.83
N ASN A 101 -9.74 10.01 -19.32
CA ASN A 101 -11.21 10.08 -19.44
C ASN A 101 -11.65 10.23 -20.91
N SER A 102 -10.80 9.87 -21.87
CA SER A 102 -11.00 10.08 -23.33
C SER A 102 -12.20 9.33 -23.95
N GLY A 103 -12.87 8.44 -23.22
CA GLY A 103 -13.93 7.58 -23.77
C GLY A 103 -13.45 6.53 -24.78
N TYR A 104 -12.13 6.40 -24.98
CA TYR A 104 -11.54 5.41 -25.87
C TYR A 104 -11.89 4.00 -25.38
N SER A 105 -12.57 3.22 -26.22
CA SER A 105 -13.16 1.93 -25.83
C SER A 105 -12.16 0.93 -25.25
N GLY A 106 -10.89 0.99 -25.68
CA GLY A 106 -9.80 0.19 -25.14
C GLY A 106 -9.43 0.51 -23.69
N PHE A 107 -9.64 1.74 -23.20
CA PHE A 107 -9.38 2.11 -21.80
C PHE A 107 -10.66 2.20 -20.98
N GLN A 108 -11.81 2.46 -21.62
CA GLN A 108 -13.10 2.56 -20.94
C GLN A 108 -13.44 1.26 -20.19
N SER A 109 -13.18 0.09 -20.78
CA SER A 109 -13.36 -1.21 -20.11
C SER A 109 -12.57 -1.35 -18.81
N VAL A 110 -11.32 -0.86 -18.77
CA VAL A 110 -10.46 -0.82 -17.59
C VAL A 110 -11.04 0.13 -16.54
N ARG A 111 -11.46 1.33 -16.95
CA ARG A 111 -12.07 2.33 -16.06
C ARG A 111 -13.38 1.83 -15.45
N ASP A 112 -14.25 1.21 -16.23
CA ASP A 112 -15.54 0.69 -15.76
C ASP A 112 -15.33 -0.40 -14.70
N ARG A 113 -14.32 -1.27 -14.86
CA ARG A 113 -13.97 -2.27 -13.84
C ARG A 113 -13.44 -1.65 -12.54
N LEU A 114 -12.70 -0.54 -12.61
CA LEU A 114 -12.32 0.21 -11.40
C LEU A 114 -13.57 0.77 -10.70
N LEU A 115 -14.47 1.43 -11.44
CA LEU A 115 -15.68 2.05 -10.89
C LEU A 115 -16.65 1.02 -10.27
N ILE A 116 -16.79 -0.17 -10.87
CA ILE A 116 -17.69 -1.24 -10.39
C ILE A 116 -17.18 -1.89 -9.08
N HIS A 117 -15.86 -2.01 -8.90
CA HIS A 117 -15.27 -2.86 -7.86
C HIS A 117 -14.54 -2.10 -6.74
N LEU A 118 -14.34 -0.79 -6.86
CA LEU A 118 -13.74 0.05 -5.83
C LEU A 118 -14.81 0.79 -4.99
N ASN A 119 -14.54 0.95 -3.70
CA ASN A 119 -15.41 1.67 -2.76
C ASN A 119 -14.66 2.90 -2.19
N PRO A 120 -15.22 4.13 -2.25
CA PRO A 120 -14.63 5.33 -1.67
C PRO A 120 -14.24 5.25 -0.18
N GLN A 121 -14.86 4.34 0.58
CA GLN A 121 -14.60 4.13 2.01
C GLN A 121 -13.48 3.12 2.28
N GLU A 122 -12.93 2.46 1.26
CA GLU A 122 -11.82 1.51 1.41
C GLU A 122 -10.48 2.16 1.09
N GLU A 123 -9.42 1.74 1.79
CA GLU A 123 -8.05 2.12 1.43
C GLU A 123 -7.66 1.43 0.10
N ILE A 124 -7.18 2.21 -0.88
CA ILE A 124 -6.89 1.67 -2.22
C ILE A 124 -5.46 2.03 -2.64
N ARG A 125 -4.63 1.00 -2.83
CA ARG A 125 -3.27 1.14 -3.37
C ARG A 125 -3.32 1.02 -4.88
N PHE A 126 -3.23 2.14 -5.57
CA PHE A 126 -3.06 2.16 -7.03
C PHE A 126 -1.57 2.03 -7.36
N ILE A 127 -1.22 1.09 -8.24
CA ILE A 127 0.18 0.81 -8.62
C ILE A 127 0.32 0.90 -10.13
N ILE A 128 1.05 1.91 -10.60
CA ILE A 128 1.43 2.02 -12.01
C ILE A 128 2.66 1.16 -12.25
N GLN A 129 2.50 0.07 -13.00
CA GLN A 129 3.56 -0.92 -13.24
C GLN A 129 4.09 -0.80 -14.67
N THR A 130 5.34 -0.35 -14.83
CA THR A 130 5.95 -0.10 -16.14
C THR A 130 7.48 -0.01 -16.04
N GLN A 131 8.19 -0.27 -17.14
CA GLN A 131 9.64 0.01 -17.25
C GLN A 131 9.94 1.45 -17.72
N ASP A 132 8.91 2.21 -18.15
CA ASP A 132 9.10 3.56 -18.67
C ASP A 132 9.17 4.58 -17.53
N LEU A 133 10.35 5.22 -17.39
CA LEU A 133 10.59 6.29 -16.41
C LEU A 133 9.77 7.55 -16.71
N ASN A 134 9.38 7.79 -17.97
CA ASN A 134 8.52 8.92 -18.33
C ASN A 134 7.12 8.72 -17.75
N LEU A 135 6.60 7.48 -17.78
CA LEU A 135 5.35 7.12 -17.12
C LEU A 135 5.48 7.15 -15.58
N TRP A 136 6.66 6.92 -14.97
CA TRP A 136 6.84 7.13 -13.52
C TRP A 136 6.81 8.62 -13.14
N ARG A 137 7.28 9.50 -14.03
CA ARG A 137 7.28 10.96 -13.85
C ARG A 137 5.88 11.57 -13.83
N ILE A 138 4.92 11.00 -14.57
CA ILE A 138 3.53 11.51 -14.63
C ILE A 138 2.91 11.61 -13.21
N PRO A 139 2.25 12.73 -12.87
CA PRO A 139 1.59 12.92 -11.58
C PRO A 139 0.21 12.23 -11.56
N TRP A 140 0.16 10.91 -11.63
CA TRP A 140 -1.08 10.10 -11.71
C TRP A 140 -2.09 10.33 -10.58
N HIS A 141 -1.68 10.90 -9.45
CA HIS A 141 -2.58 11.27 -8.34
C HIS A 141 -3.50 12.44 -8.69
N LEU A 142 -3.22 13.17 -9.79
CA LEU A 142 -4.10 14.19 -10.36
C LEU A 142 -5.19 13.63 -11.29
N TRP A 143 -5.25 12.31 -11.45
CA TRP A 143 -6.36 11.67 -12.15
C TRP A 143 -7.63 11.82 -11.32
N ASP A 144 -8.68 12.42 -11.89
CA ASP A 144 -9.93 12.74 -11.20
C ASP A 144 -10.61 11.48 -10.60
N LEU A 145 -10.30 10.28 -11.11
CA LEU A 145 -10.70 9.03 -10.48
C LEU A 145 -10.15 8.92 -9.05
N ILE A 146 -8.87 9.23 -8.83
CA ILE A 146 -8.18 9.14 -7.53
C ILE A 146 -8.72 10.19 -6.54
N GLU A 147 -9.22 11.33 -7.03
CA GLU A 147 -9.90 12.32 -6.19
C GLU A 147 -11.24 11.80 -5.65
N ALA A 148 -11.96 10.96 -6.41
CA ALA A 148 -13.21 10.32 -5.98
C ALA A 148 -13.03 9.22 -4.92
N TYR A 149 -11.79 8.74 -4.70
CA TYR A 149 -11.45 7.78 -3.64
C TYR A 149 -10.50 8.46 -2.62
N PRO A 150 -11.02 9.09 -1.54
CA PRO A 150 -10.20 9.88 -0.62
C PRO A 150 -9.13 9.06 0.12
N HIS A 151 -9.30 7.74 0.23
CA HIS A 151 -8.33 6.83 0.83
C HIS A 151 -7.45 6.10 -0.21
N ALA A 152 -7.42 6.58 -1.45
CA ALA A 152 -6.57 6.05 -2.51
C ALA A 152 -5.25 6.82 -2.65
N GLU A 153 -4.13 6.12 -2.88
CA GLU A 153 -2.84 6.72 -3.23
C GLU A 153 -2.07 5.86 -4.24
N ILE A 154 -1.22 6.53 -5.02
CA ILE A 154 -0.42 6.05 -6.14
C ILE A 154 0.99 5.66 -5.68
N ALA A 155 1.41 4.47 -6.12
CA ALA A 155 2.80 4.07 -6.25
C ALA A 155 3.17 3.74 -7.70
N VAL A 156 4.46 3.66 -7.98
CA VAL A 156 5.04 3.08 -9.19
C VAL A 156 5.76 1.77 -8.88
N SER A 157 5.94 0.91 -9.88
CA SER A 157 6.72 -0.32 -9.74
C SER A 157 7.31 -0.77 -11.08
N SER A 158 8.43 -1.49 -11.01
CA SER A 158 8.91 -2.31 -12.14
C SER A 158 7.97 -3.51 -12.38
N PRO A 159 7.75 -3.93 -13.64
CA PRO A 159 7.09 -5.20 -13.97
C PRO A 159 7.96 -6.42 -13.70
N GLN A 160 9.28 -6.24 -13.53
CA GLN A 160 10.19 -7.28 -13.06
C GLN A 160 10.49 -7.03 -11.59
N TYR A 161 10.09 -7.97 -10.74
CA TYR A 161 10.25 -7.91 -9.29
C TYR A 161 10.29 -9.33 -8.72
N GLU A 162 11.00 -9.49 -7.61
CA GLU A 162 11.05 -10.75 -6.88
C GLU A 162 10.67 -10.53 -5.42
N LYS A 163 10.10 -11.56 -4.81
CA LYS A 163 9.80 -11.54 -3.38
C LYS A 163 11.11 -11.48 -2.58
N PRO A 164 11.23 -10.58 -1.59
CA PRO A 164 12.29 -10.68 -0.59
C PRO A 164 12.20 -12.04 0.12
N GLU A 165 13.33 -12.57 0.56
CA GLU A 165 13.34 -13.80 1.35
C GLU A 165 12.49 -13.62 2.63
N ASN A 166 11.82 -14.69 3.05
CA ASN A 166 10.89 -14.64 4.17
C ASN A 166 11.67 -14.57 5.50
N ILE A 167 11.92 -13.35 5.98
CA ILE A 167 12.70 -13.12 7.21
C ILE A 167 11.78 -13.21 8.42
N GLU A 168 12.07 -14.13 9.34
CA GLU A 168 11.46 -14.12 10.66
C GLU A 168 11.93 -12.89 11.44
N ARG A 169 11.07 -11.86 11.50
CA ARG A 169 11.40 -10.63 12.24
C ARG A 169 11.34 -10.90 13.75
N PRO A 170 12.43 -10.66 14.50
CA PRO A 170 12.39 -10.76 15.96
C PRO A 170 11.44 -9.69 16.52
N ARG A 171 10.84 -9.96 17.67
CA ARG A 171 10.06 -8.93 18.40
C ARG A 171 11.00 -7.80 18.81
N LYS A 172 10.64 -6.58 18.45
CA LYS A 172 11.33 -5.34 18.84
C LYS A 172 10.49 -4.60 19.88
N LYS A 173 11.05 -3.55 20.47
CA LYS A 173 10.35 -2.56 21.33
C LYS A 173 10.20 -1.20 20.62
N TYR A 174 10.95 -1.01 19.54
CA TYR A 174 11.07 0.23 18.80
C TYR A 174 11.43 -0.06 17.33
N VAL A 175 11.00 0.82 16.43
CA VAL A 175 11.45 0.85 15.03
C VAL A 175 12.93 1.24 15.00
N LYS A 176 13.80 0.46 14.37
CA LYS A 176 15.21 0.85 14.15
C LYS A 176 15.34 1.63 12.86
N ILE A 177 15.83 2.86 12.96
CA ILE A 177 16.06 3.74 11.81
C ILE A 177 17.56 4.02 11.69
N LEU A 178 18.14 3.79 10.50
CA LEU A 178 19.46 4.32 10.16
C LEU A 178 19.26 5.59 9.33
N ALA A 179 19.76 6.72 9.84
CA ALA A 179 19.69 8.01 9.17
C ALA A 179 21.08 8.41 8.68
N ILE A 180 21.29 8.34 7.37
CA ILE A 180 22.49 8.84 6.69
C ILE A 180 22.22 10.30 6.31
N LEU A 181 22.91 11.22 6.98
CA LEU A 181 22.93 12.63 6.63
C LEU A 181 24.20 12.85 5.82
N GLY A 182 24.03 12.98 4.51
CA GLY A 182 25.10 13.19 3.55
C GLY A 182 25.65 14.61 3.56
N ASN A 183 26.24 15.00 2.44
CA ASN A 183 26.78 16.33 2.20
C ASN A 183 25.75 17.43 2.48
N ALA A 184 26.02 18.28 3.48
CA ALA A 184 25.10 19.32 3.95
C ALA A 184 25.29 20.69 3.26
N ALA A 185 26.11 20.81 2.21
CA ALA A 185 26.44 22.11 1.61
C ALA A 185 25.20 22.77 0.97
N GLY A 186 24.65 23.80 1.61
CA GLY A 186 23.46 24.52 1.12
C GLY A 186 22.12 23.80 1.39
N ILE A 187 22.08 22.84 2.31
CA ILE A 187 20.85 22.19 2.80
C ILE A 187 20.89 22.04 4.33
N ASP A 188 19.73 22.10 5.00
CA ASP A 188 19.61 21.97 6.45
C ASP A 188 19.24 20.53 6.87
N VAL A 189 20.24 19.64 6.86
CA VAL A 189 20.10 18.29 7.42
C VAL A 189 19.88 18.26 8.94
N SER A 190 19.91 19.41 9.64
CA SER A 190 19.63 19.47 11.08
C SER A 190 18.12 19.49 11.37
N ALA A 191 17.31 20.09 10.49
CA ALA A 191 15.86 20.00 10.53
C ALA A 191 15.37 18.55 10.39
N ASP A 192 15.89 17.81 9.39
CA ASP A 192 15.62 16.37 9.21
C ASP A 192 15.99 15.55 10.47
N ARG A 193 17.16 15.84 11.06
CA ARG A 193 17.60 15.21 12.31
C ARG A 193 16.62 15.49 13.45
N GLN A 194 16.13 16.71 13.59
CA GLN A 194 15.19 17.08 14.65
C GLN A 194 13.85 16.34 14.49
N VAL A 195 13.31 16.25 13.27
CA VAL A 195 12.10 15.47 12.97
C VAL A 195 12.29 14.00 13.37
N LEU A 196 13.40 13.39 12.96
CA LEU A 196 13.73 11.99 13.26
C LEU A 196 13.91 11.74 14.77
N GLN A 197 14.47 12.69 15.52
CA GLN A 197 14.67 12.59 16.97
C GLN A 197 13.36 12.67 17.77
N GLN A 198 12.31 13.26 17.22
CA GLN A 198 11.00 13.40 17.89
C GLN A 198 10.09 12.16 17.74
N LEU A 199 10.51 11.17 16.97
CA LEU A 199 9.70 9.97 16.67
C LEU A 199 9.45 9.09 17.90
N ARG A 200 8.18 8.86 18.19
CA ARG A 200 7.76 7.93 19.25
C ARG A 200 7.98 6.49 18.82
N HIS A 201 8.36 5.64 19.76
CA HIS A 201 8.64 4.22 19.54
C HIS A 201 9.71 3.94 18.45
N ALA A 202 10.64 4.88 18.22
CA ALA A 202 11.78 4.70 17.32
C ALA A 202 13.11 4.76 18.06
N LYS A 203 14.14 4.13 17.50
CA LYS A 203 15.55 4.33 17.83
C LYS A 203 16.28 4.69 16.54
N VAL A 204 16.72 5.95 16.45
CA VAL A 204 17.45 6.47 15.29
C VAL A 204 18.95 6.45 15.56
N THR A 205 19.71 5.81 14.68
CA THR A 205 21.18 5.89 14.61
C THR A 205 21.54 6.86 13.48
N PHE A 206 22.30 7.90 13.78
CA PHE A 206 22.73 8.89 12.80
C PHE A 206 24.16 8.64 12.33
N LEU A 207 24.34 8.61 11.01
CA LEU A 207 25.63 8.72 10.33
C LEU A 207 25.66 10.08 9.63
N ALA A 208 26.38 11.05 10.19
CA ALA A 208 26.50 12.39 9.62
C ALA A 208 27.84 12.56 8.91
N GLU A 209 27.79 12.98 7.65
CA GLU A 209 28.88 12.98 6.67
C GLU A 209 29.81 11.74 6.78
N PRO A 210 29.26 10.51 6.78
CA PRO A 210 30.05 9.30 7.00
C PRO A 210 31.10 9.05 5.92
N GLN A 211 32.24 8.51 6.35
CA GLN A 211 33.20 7.87 5.46
C GLN A 211 32.59 6.63 4.80
N ARG A 212 32.97 6.32 3.54
CA ARG A 212 32.52 5.09 2.82
C ARG A 212 32.60 3.83 3.68
N SER A 213 33.64 3.69 4.50
CA SER A 213 33.83 2.53 5.40
C SER A 213 32.69 2.39 6.42
N GLN A 214 32.11 3.47 6.94
CA GLN A 214 31.05 3.44 7.95
C GLN A 214 29.71 2.91 7.40
N LEU A 215 29.55 2.81 6.08
CA LEU A 215 28.34 2.26 5.46
C LEU A 215 28.19 0.74 5.69
N HIS A 216 29.21 0.06 6.24
CA HIS A 216 29.07 -1.33 6.73
C HIS A 216 27.92 -1.50 7.75
N LEU A 217 27.58 -0.47 8.54
CA LEU A 217 26.46 -0.53 9.48
C LEU A 217 25.12 -0.89 8.82
N LEU A 218 24.89 -0.57 7.54
CA LEU A 218 23.69 -0.98 6.79
C LEU A 218 23.52 -2.51 6.74
N ARG A 219 24.61 -3.25 6.58
CA ARG A 219 24.63 -4.71 6.36
C ARG A 219 24.92 -5.52 7.62
N ASP A 220 25.54 -4.92 8.64
CA ASP A 220 26.00 -5.63 9.83
C ASP A 220 24.99 -5.54 11.00
N GLU A 221 24.07 -4.58 10.96
CA GLU A 221 22.90 -4.52 11.85
C GLU A 221 21.57 -4.82 11.11
N SER A 222 20.49 -5.02 11.87
CA SER A 222 19.12 -5.00 11.33
C SER A 222 18.51 -3.60 11.43
N TRP A 223 17.89 -3.15 10.35
CA TRP A 223 17.20 -1.86 10.26
C TRP A 223 15.77 -2.11 9.78
N ASP A 224 14.83 -1.29 10.22
CA ASP A 224 13.44 -1.32 9.76
C ASP A 224 13.22 -0.25 8.68
N ILE A 225 13.83 0.92 8.89
CA ILE A 225 13.80 2.06 7.98
C ILE A 225 15.24 2.54 7.69
N LEU A 226 15.53 2.79 6.43
CA LEU A 226 16.70 3.55 5.98
C LEU A 226 16.23 4.95 5.58
N PHE A 227 16.89 5.97 6.09
CA PHE A 227 16.70 7.35 5.70
C PHE A 227 18.01 7.91 5.13
N PHE A 228 17.92 8.60 3.99
CA PHE A 228 18.99 9.38 3.41
C PHE A 228 18.50 10.81 3.14
N ALA A 229 19.23 11.79 3.64
CA ALA A 229 19.14 13.19 3.24
C ALA A 229 20.51 13.68 2.83
N GLY A 230 20.58 14.47 1.76
CA GLY A 230 21.85 14.86 1.16
C GLY A 230 21.71 15.16 -0.32
N HIS A 231 22.73 15.77 -0.91
CA HIS A 231 22.78 15.96 -2.35
C HIS A 231 22.81 14.62 -3.10
N SER A 232 22.07 14.55 -4.20
CA SER A 232 22.21 13.48 -5.20
C SER A 232 22.24 14.05 -6.61
N GLN A 233 23.01 13.41 -7.49
CA GLN A 233 23.21 13.87 -8.87
C GLN A 233 23.56 12.70 -9.79
N LYS A 234 22.73 12.42 -10.81
CA LYS A 234 22.92 11.34 -11.80
C LYS A 234 23.07 9.97 -11.13
N GLY A 235 22.10 9.62 -10.26
CA GLY A 235 22.09 8.37 -9.49
C GLY A 235 23.18 8.24 -8.39
N LYS A 236 24.01 9.26 -8.17
CA LYS A 236 25.02 9.27 -7.10
C LYS A 236 24.53 10.02 -5.86
N LEU A 237 24.70 9.41 -4.69
CA LEU A 237 24.45 9.99 -3.37
C LEU A 237 25.74 10.61 -2.81
N LYS A 238 25.74 11.89 -2.45
CA LYS A 238 26.90 12.54 -1.81
C LYS A 238 26.85 12.26 -0.30
N ILE A 239 27.62 11.26 0.15
CA ILE A 239 27.58 10.81 1.55
C ILE A 239 28.41 11.70 2.48
N ASN A 240 29.35 12.47 1.95
CA ASN A 240 30.08 13.51 2.68
C ASN A 240 30.59 14.57 1.68
N GLN A 241 31.49 15.46 2.10
CA GLN A 241 32.02 16.53 1.24
C GLN A 241 32.90 16.03 0.08
N GLN A 242 33.51 14.85 0.21
CA GLN A 242 34.49 14.30 -0.74
C GLN A 242 33.97 13.05 -1.48
N ASP A 243 33.17 12.21 -0.81
CA ASP A 243 32.66 10.94 -1.33
C ASP A 243 31.25 11.07 -1.93
N GLU A 244 31.13 10.57 -3.16
CA GLU A 244 29.86 10.21 -3.79
C GLU A 244 29.78 8.69 -3.94
N ILE A 245 28.61 8.08 -3.82
CA ILE A 245 28.40 6.64 -4.00
C ILE A 245 27.15 6.34 -4.83
N THR A 246 27.23 5.35 -5.71
CA THR A 246 26.08 4.84 -6.47
C THR A 246 25.29 3.80 -5.68
N ILE A 247 24.05 3.54 -6.07
CA ILE A 247 23.26 2.42 -5.53
C ILE A 247 23.89 1.07 -5.89
N ASP A 248 24.51 0.93 -7.06
CA ASP A 248 25.20 -0.31 -7.47
C ASP A 248 26.43 -0.60 -6.59
N GLU A 249 27.24 0.41 -6.24
CA GLU A 249 28.31 0.28 -5.22
C GLU A 249 27.78 -0.18 -3.84
N LEU A 250 26.51 0.12 -3.52
CA LEU A 250 25.84 -0.31 -2.30
C LEU A 250 25.00 -1.58 -2.46
N LYS A 251 24.94 -2.21 -3.65
CA LYS A 251 24.01 -3.29 -3.97
C LYS A 251 24.08 -4.47 -3.01
N SER A 252 25.28 -5.00 -2.76
CA SER A 252 25.50 -6.11 -1.82
C SER A 252 25.14 -5.73 -0.37
N THR A 253 25.46 -4.51 0.03
CA THR A 253 25.18 -3.94 1.36
C THR A 253 23.67 -3.78 1.59
N LEU A 254 22.93 -3.25 0.60
CA LEU A 254 21.49 -3.03 0.68
C LEU A 254 20.69 -4.33 0.53
N VAL A 255 21.10 -5.26 -0.34
CA VAL A 255 20.52 -6.62 -0.37
C VAL A 255 20.70 -7.30 0.99
N ARG A 256 21.85 -7.14 1.65
CA ARG A 256 22.05 -7.64 3.01
C ARG A 256 21.14 -6.94 4.03
N ALA A 257 21.01 -5.61 3.96
CA ALA A 257 20.09 -4.85 4.81
C ALA A 257 18.62 -5.31 4.66
N VAL A 258 18.17 -5.58 3.43
CA VAL A 258 16.85 -6.19 3.15
C VAL A 258 16.76 -7.57 3.80
N SER A 259 17.75 -8.45 3.63
CA SER A 259 17.78 -9.77 4.28
C SER A 259 17.85 -9.69 5.83
N ASN A 260 18.29 -8.57 6.40
CA ASN A 260 18.29 -8.32 7.84
C ASN A 260 16.99 -7.66 8.34
N GLY A 261 16.05 -7.32 7.45
CA GLY A 261 14.71 -6.85 7.79
C GLY A 261 14.31 -5.47 7.27
N LEU A 262 15.13 -4.77 6.47
CA LEU A 262 14.79 -3.43 5.94
C LEU A 262 13.45 -3.44 5.17
N GLN A 263 12.52 -2.55 5.55
CA GLN A 263 11.18 -2.48 4.97
C GLN A 263 10.93 -1.24 4.14
N LEU A 264 11.45 -0.10 4.60
CA LEU A 264 11.22 1.21 3.98
C LEU A 264 12.56 1.91 3.79
N ALA A 265 12.82 2.41 2.58
CA ALA A 265 13.89 3.37 2.33
C ALA A 265 13.29 4.73 1.95
N ILE A 266 13.76 5.81 2.56
CA ILE A 266 13.31 7.18 2.28
C ILE A 266 14.53 7.97 1.80
N PHE A 267 14.50 8.40 0.54
CA PHE A 267 15.55 9.22 -0.07
C PHE A 267 15.00 10.63 -0.25
N ASN A 268 15.27 11.48 0.75
CA ASN A 268 14.89 12.89 0.78
C ASN A 268 15.92 13.71 -0.03
N SER A 269 16.10 13.36 -1.31
CA SER A 269 17.18 13.88 -2.14
C SER A 269 16.74 14.23 -3.57
N CYS A 270 17.67 14.85 -4.30
CA CYS A 270 17.44 15.63 -5.52
C CYS A 270 17.21 14.83 -6.81
N ASP A 271 17.25 13.49 -6.79
CA ASP A 271 17.31 12.68 -8.01
C ASP A 271 16.73 11.27 -7.74
N GLY A 272 15.42 11.22 -7.52
CA GLY A 272 14.78 10.05 -6.92
C GLY A 272 14.36 8.93 -7.88
N LEU A 273 14.06 9.22 -9.15
CA LEU A 273 13.56 8.21 -10.09
C LEU A 273 14.67 7.37 -10.74
N GLU A 274 15.83 7.96 -11.05
CA GLU A 274 17.02 7.19 -11.45
C GLU A 274 17.43 6.26 -10.29
N LEU A 275 17.45 6.80 -9.08
CA LEU A 275 17.70 6.05 -7.85
C LEU A 275 16.69 4.90 -7.64
N ALA A 276 15.39 5.15 -7.82
CA ALA A 276 14.35 4.12 -7.67
C ALA A 276 14.49 2.98 -8.68
N ARG A 277 15.00 3.26 -9.89
CA ARG A 277 15.33 2.23 -10.88
C ARG A 277 16.48 1.36 -10.40
N ASP A 278 17.56 1.95 -9.91
CA ASP A 278 18.69 1.18 -9.37
C ASP A 278 18.30 0.39 -8.10
N ILE A 279 17.34 0.92 -7.32
CA ILE A 279 16.78 0.26 -6.13
C ILE A 279 15.84 -0.90 -6.48
N ALA A 280 15.27 -0.96 -7.69
CA ALA A 280 14.35 -2.02 -8.10
C ALA A 280 14.96 -3.42 -7.92
N ASP A 281 16.22 -3.58 -8.30
CA ASP A 281 17.02 -4.81 -8.16
C ASP A 281 17.26 -5.24 -6.70
N LEU A 282 17.19 -4.30 -5.75
CA LEU A 282 17.53 -4.55 -4.34
C LEU A 282 16.39 -5.21 -3.56
N LYS A 283 15.20 -5.32 -4.17
CA LYS A 283 14.00 -5.89 -3.55
C LYS A 283 13.55 -5.18 -2.27
N ILE A 284 13.95 -3.93 -2.02
CA ILE A 284 13.42 -3.14 -0.88
C ILE A 284 11.89 -3.12 -1.00
N PRO A 285 11.12 -3.51 0.05
CA PRO A 285 9.66 -3.62 -0.06
C PRO A 285 8.98 -2.32 -0.49
N GLN A 286 9.37 -1.22 0.15
CA GLN A 286 8.83 0.12 -0.09
C GLN A 286 9.98 1.14 -0.13
N THR A 287 9.92 2.06 -1.08
CA THR A 287 10.88 3.16 -1.21
C THR A 287 10.12 4.45 -1.45
N ILE A 288 10.50 5.53 -0.78
CA ILE A 288 9.98 6.88 -1.05
C ILE A 288 11.11 7.72 -1.63
N VAL A 289 10.82 8.38 -2.75
CA VAL A 289 11.75 9.17 -3.58
C VAL A 289 11.03 10.40 -4.12
N MET A 290 11.79 11.35 -4.67
CA MET A 290 11.25 12.54 -5.35
C MET A 290 11.28 12.38 -6.87
N ARG A 291 10.17 12.71 -7.56
CA ARG A 291 10.05 12.66 -9.03
C ARG A 291 11.07 13.56 -9.74
N GLU A 292 11.27 14.75 -9.19
CA GLU A 292 12.14 15.81 -9.70
C GLU A 292 12.98 16.41 -8.55
N PRO A 293 14.00 17.23 -8.86
CA PRO A 293 14.87 17.81 -7.83
C PRO A 293 14.11 18.78 -6.90
N VAL A 294 13.84 18.35 -5.66
CA VAL A 294 13.06 19.06 -4.63
C VAL A 294 13.80 20.23 -3.94
N PRO A 295 13.15 21.34 -3.52
CA PRO A 295 13.74 22.33 -2.61
C PRO A 295 13.84 21.77 -1.18
N ASP A 296 14.91 22.13 -0.46
CA ASP A 296 15.24 21.59 0.87
C ASP A 296 14.10 21.74 1.90
N GLN A 297 13.52 22.94 2.03
CA GLN A 297 12.38 23.22 2.91
C GLN A 297 11.15 22.32 2.62
N LEU A 298 10.86 22.05 1.34
CA LEU A 298 9.74 21.19 0.97
C LEU A 298 10.02 19.73 1.32
N ALA A 299 11.28 19.29 1.15
CA ALA A 299 11.72 17.95 1.52
C ALA A 299 11.60 17.72 3.04
N GLN A 300 11.94 18.74 3.85
CA GLN A 300 11.82 18.73 5.31
C GLN A 300 10.35 18.71 5.78
N GLU A 301 9.50 19.59 5.24
CA GLU A 301 8.08 19.63 5.60
C GLU A 301 7.34 18.36 5.13
N PHE A 302 7.68 17.81 3.95
CA PHE A 302 7.20 16.50 3.52
C PHE A 302 7.57 15.41 4.53
N LEU A 303 8.85 15.32 4.90
CA LEU A 303 9.35 14.30 5.83
C LEU A 303 8.66 14.39 7.20
N LYS A 304 8.49 15.62 7.71
CA LYS A 304 7.80 15.95 8.95
C LYS A 304 6.35 15.48 8.93
N TYR A 305 5.58 15.78 7.88
CA TYR A 305 4.20 15.30 7.78
C TYR A 305 4.14 13.77 7.62
N LEU A 306 4.97 13.20 6.73
CA LEU A 306 5.01 11.78 6.43
C LEU A 306 5.25 10.95 7.69
N LEU A 307 6.34 11.26 8.40
CA LEU A 307 6.72 10.52 9.59
C LEU A 307 5.76 10.80 10.76
N ASN A 308 5.17 11.99 10.85
CA ASN A 308 4.11 12.25 11.82
C ASN A 308 2.91 11.32 11.59
N PHE A 309 2.29 11.33 10.40
CA PHE A 309 1.14 10.48 10.12
C PHE A 309 1.45 8.99 10.28
N TYR A 310 2.56 8.54 9.69
CA TYR A 310 2.94 7.13 9.69
C TYR A 310 3.23 6.61 11.10
N SER A 311 3.97 7.38 11.92
CA SER A 311 4.25 6.98 13.32
C SER A 311 3.05 7.02 14.26
N HIS A 312 1.98 7.73 13.87
CA HIS A 312 0.70 7.75 14.60
C HIS A 312 -0.33 6.73 14.08
N GLY A 313 0.09 5.80 13.20
CA GLY A 313 -0.69 4.61 12.85
C GLY A 313 -1.45 4.67 11.53
N HIS A 314 -1.31 5.75 10.74
CA HIS A 314 -1.77 5.76 9.35
C HIS A 314 -0.96 4.74 8.52
N SER A 315 -1.53 4.24 7.43
CA SER A 315 -0.78 3.42 6.46
C SER A 315 0.31 4.26 5.77
N LEU A 316 1.29 3.61 5.15
CA LEU A 316 2.31 4.32 4.36
C LEU A 316 1.69 5.14 3.22
N TYR A 317 0.65 4.60 2.59
CA TYR A 317 -0.04 5.21 1.45
C TYR A 317 -0.86 6.43 1.89
N SER A 318 -1.70 6.29 2.92
CA SER A 318 -2.43 7.43 3.49
C SER A 318 -1.48 8.51 4.02
N SER A 319 -0.37 8.12 4.65
CA SER A 319 0.63 9.09 5.17
C SER A 319 1.28 9.91 4.06
N VAL A 320 1.57 9.31 2.89
CA VAL A 320 2.09 10.06 1.74
C VAL A 320 1.04 11.00 1.18
N ARG A 321 -0.22 10.54 1.03
CA ARG A 321 -1.32 11.36 0.52
C ARG A 321 -1.56 12.61 1.38
N GLU A 322 -1.81 12.41 2.67
CA GLU A 322 -2.06 13.47 3.65
C GLU A 322 -0.89 14.47 3.72
N SER A 323 0.34 14.00 3.50
CA SER A 323 1.52 14.87 3.43
C SER A 323 1.53 15.74 2.18
N ARG A 324 1.17 15.19 1.00
CA ARG A 324 1.02 15.99 -0.23
C ARG A 324 -0.12 17.00 -0.11
N GLU A 325 -1.26 16.59 0.45
CA GLU A 325 -2.42 17.47 0.65
C GLU A 325 -2.08 18.63 1.59
N ARG A 326 -1.37 18.38 2.70
CA ARG A 326 -0.86 19.46 3.57
C ARG A 326 0.16 20.38 2.90
N LEU A 327 1.08 19.85 2.08
CA LEU A 327 2.01 20.70 1.33
C LEU A 327 1.24 21.60 0.35
N ARG A 328 0.25 21.07 -0.35
CA ARG A 328 -0.60 21.82 -1.28
C ARG A 328 -1.41 22.94 -0.59
N GLU A 329 -1.86 22.71 0.63
CA GLU A 329 -2.75 23.63 1.35
C GLU A 329 -2.03 24.66 2.21
N PHE A 330 -0.88 24.31 2.81
CA PHE A 330 -0.23 25.12 3.84
C PHE A 330 1.22 25.51 3.54
N HIS A 331 1.80 25.08 2.41
CA HIS A 331 3.16 25.44 2.05
C HIS A 331 3.18 26.56 1.00
N ASP A 332 3.73 27.72 1.36
CA ASP A 332 3.76 28.93 0.51
C ASP A 332 4.31 28.66 -0.91
N LEU A 333 5.27 27.74 -1.04
CA LEU A 333 5.82 27.33 -2.35
C LEU A 333 4.79 26.77 -3.33
N GLU A 334 3.65 26.21 -2.92
CA GLU A 334 2.62 25.76 -3.88
C GLU A 334 1.97 26.96 -4.61
N ALA A 335 1.89 28.14 -3.97
CA ALA A 335 1.41 29.37 -4.61
C ALA A 335 2.44 29.96 -5.60
N TYR A 336 3.73 29.77 -5.35
CA TYR A 336 4.82 30.26 -6.22
C TYR A 336 5.23 29.25 -7.31
N ILE A 337 5.05 27.96 -7.04
CA ILE A 337 5.44 26.83 -7.90
C ILE A 337 4.33 25.76 -7.82
N PRO A 338 3.22 25.92 -8.55
CA PRO A 338 2.15 24.92 -8.56
C PRO A 338 2.67 23.54 -8.97
N GLY A 339 2.37 22.54 -8.15
CA GLY A 339 2.82 21.17 -8.28
C GLY A 339 4.05 20.76 -7.45
N VAL A 340 4.53 21.58 -6.50
CA VAL A 340 5.57 21.10 -5.55
C VAL A 340 5.12 19.88 -4.75
N SER A 341 3.84 19.85 -4.36
CA SER A 341 3.22 18.70 -3.69
C SER A 341 3.24 17.41 -4.53
N TRP A 342 3.46 17.48 -5.84
CA TRP A 342 3.47 16.32 -6.73
C TRP A 342 4.78 15.51 -6.68
N LEU A 343 5.83 16.03 -6.05
CA LEU A 343 7.17 15.45 -6.12
C LEU A 343 7.32 14.10 -5.40
N PRO A 344 6.85 13.91 -4.15
CA PRO A 344 7.08 12.66 -3.43
C PRO A 344 6.31 11.51 -4.08
N ILE A 345 6.94 10.34 -4.24
CA ILE A 345 6.33 9.14 -4.82
C ILE A 345 6.78 7.87 -4.10
N ILE A 346 5.85 6.94 -3.93
CA ILE A 346 6.15 5.58 -3.48
C ILE A 346 6.60 4.76 -4.69
N TYR A 347 7.78 4.17 -4.61
CA TYR A 347 8.16 3.01 -5.40
C TYR A 347 7.92 1.75 -4.56
N GLN A 348 7.09 0.83 -5.05
CA GLN A 348 6.74 -0.41 -4.35
C GLN A 348 7.29 -1.63 -5.09
N ASN A 349 7.84 -2.61 -4.35
CA ASN A 349 7.94 -4.00 -4.81
C ASN A 349 6.54 -4.69 -4.73
N PRO A 350 5.88 -5.03 -5.86
CA PRO A 350 4.51 -5.56 -5.86
C PRO A 350 4.32 -6.90 -5.15
N SER A 351 5.39 -7.67 -4.92
CA SER A 351 5.36 -8.91 -4.15
C SER A 351 5.26 -8.72 -2.62
N THR A 352 5.21 -7.46 -2.16
CA THR A 352 5.18 -7.08 -0.75
C THR A 352 3.96 -6.24 -0.41
N VAL A 353 3.46 -6.41 0.82
CA VAL A 353 2.45 -5.53 1.42
C VAL A 353 3.19 -4.49 2.27
N PRO A 354 2.87 -3.18 2.15
CA PRO A 354 3.41 -2.17 3.04
C PRO A 354 3.14 -2.53 4.50
N VAL A 355 4.16 -2.42 5.34
CA VAL A 355 4.05 -2.65 6.78
C VAL A 355 3.49 -1.41 7.45
N SER A 356 2.70 -1.57 8.51
CA SER A 356 2.32 -0.45 9.38
C SER A 356 3.44 -0.13 10.36
N TRP A 357 3.47 1.11 10.88
CA TRP A 357 4.38 1.48 11.95
C TRP A 357 4.23 0.61 13.20
N GLN A 358 2.99 0.18 13.51
CA GLN A 358 2.74 -0.78 14.58
C GLN A 358 3.44 -2.11 14.30
N GLN A 359 3.30 -2.69 13.10
CA GLN A 359 3.97 -3.94 12.75
C GLN A 359 5.52 -3.85 12.76
N LEU A 360 6.09 -2.65 12.62
CA LEU A 360 7.55 -2.44 12.74
C LEU A 360 8.08 -2.52 14.19
N HIS A 361 7.31 -2.08 15.19
CA HIS A 361 7.76 -2.06 16.59
C HIS A 361 6.99 -2.99 17.54
N GLU A 362 5.80 -3.42 17.16
CA GLU A 362 4.91 -4.32 17.89
C GLU A 362 4.47 -5.48 16.98
N ARG A 363 5.18 -6.60 17.06
CA ARG A 363 4.57 -7.88 16.67
C ARG A 363 3.76 -8.44 17.83
N LEU A 364 2.59 -7.82 18.07
CA LEU A 364 1.42 -8.63 18.47
C LEU A 364 1.38 -9.79 17.48
N ALA A 365 1.30 -11.02 18.00
CA ALA A 365 1.49 -12.18 17.16
C ALA A 365 0.50 -12.13 16.00
N GLU A 366 1.00 -12.22 14.76
CA GLU A 366 0.12 -12.67 13.69
C GLU A 366 -0.50 -13.99 14.16
N PRO A 367 -1.82 -14.14 14.08
CA PRO A 367 -2.45 -15.40 14.45
C PRO A 367 -1.89 -16.45 13.50
N SER A 368 -0.95 -17.27 14.00
CA SER A 368 -0.32 -18.28 13.15
C SER A 368 -1.42 -19.11 12.51
N TYR A 369 -1.36 -19.30 11.20
CA TYR A 369 -2.37 -20.02 10.43
C TYR A 369 -2.24 -21.55 10.65
N LYS A 370 -2.13 -21.93 11.92
CA LYS A 370 -2.10 -23.29 12.50
C LYS A 370 -3.03 -23.41 13.71
N HIS A 371 -3.96 -22.46 13.92
CA HIS A 371 -5.00 -22.54 14.96
C HIS A 371 -6.41 -22.11 14.49
N SER A 372 -6.92 -22.71 13.41
CA SER A 372 -8.37 -22.64 13.10
C SER A 372 -8.97 -23.94 12.55
N ILE A 373 -8.74 -25.05 13.25
CA ILE A 373 -9.67 -26.19 13.23
C ILE A 373 -10.50 -26.24 14.53
N LYS A 374 -10.00 -25.71 15.65
CA LYS A 374 -10.73 -25.70 16.94
C LYS A 374 -11.85 -24.65 17.07
N ASN A 375 -11.84 -23.57 16.28
CA ASN A 375 -12.91 -22.56 16.33
C ASN A 375 -14.03 -22.77 15.28
N LYS A 376 -13.85 -23.64 14.28
CA LYS A 376 -14.94 -24.09 13.40
C LYS A 376 -15.92 -25.07 14.07
N TRP A 377 -15.76 -25.37 15.36
CA TRP A 377 -16.72 -26.14 16.16
C TRP A 377 -17.43 -25.31 17.24
N LYS A 378 -17.14 -24.00 17.39
CA LYS A 378 -17.88 -23.15 18.34
C LYS A 378 -19.36 -22.99 17.95
N TRP A 379 -19.68 -22.82 16.66
CA TRP A 379 -21.08 -22.83 16.21
C TRP A 379 -21.78 -24.19 16.43
N LEU A 380 -21.01 -25.30 16.48
CA LEU A 380 -21.51 -26.62 16.88
C LEU A 380 -21.72 -26.79 18.40
N ILE A 381 -21.19 -25.88 19.22
CA ILE A 381 -21.52 -25.76 20.66
C ILE A 381 -22.77 -24.87 20.87
N TYR A 382 -23.08 -24.02 19.89
CA TYR A 382 -24.26 -23.15 19.91
C TYR A 382 -25.47 -23.69 19.13
N LEU A 383 -25.25 -24.71 18.28
CA LEU A 383 -26.29 -25.57 17.75
C LEU A 383 -27.16 -26.20 18.87
N PRO A 384 -26.61 -26.90 19.89
CA PRO A 384 -27.44 -27.55 20.90
C PRO A 384 -28.43 -26.63 21.62
N PRO A 385 -28.08 -25.42 22.09
CA PRO A 385 -29.05 -24.48 22.67
C PRO A 385 -30.17 -24.09 21.70
N ILE A 386 -29.85 -23.75 20.44
CA ILE A 386 -30.85 -23.29 19.46
C ILE A 386 -31.72 -24.45 18.96
N PHE A 387 -31.13 -25.62 18.71
CA PHE A 387 -31.89 -26.83 18.40
C PHE A 387 -32.79 -27.24 19.57
N LEU A 388 -32.31 -27.11 20.81
CA LEU A 388 -33.10 -27.44 22.00
C LEU A 388 -34.23 -26.44 22.23
N THR A 389 -34.04 -25.12 22.02
CA THR A 389 -35.14 -24.15 22.10
C THR A 389 -36.16 -24.34 20.98
N SER A 390 -35.73 -24.68 19.76
CA SER A 390 -36.63 -25.08 18.68
C SER A 390 -37.40 -26.37 18.99
N LEU A 391 -36.74 -27.36 19.60
CA LEU A 391 -37.36 -28.63 20.02
C LEU A 391 -38.35 -28.43 21.18
N ILE A 392 -38.03 -27.53 22.13
CA ILE A 392 -38.91 -27.11 23.23
C ILE A 392 -40.15 -26.39 22.69
N ALA A 393 -39.97 -25.46 21.75
CA ALA A 393 -41.10 -24.79 21.10
C ALA A 393 -41.99 -25.80 20.36
N TYR A 394 -41.38 -26.71 19.59
CA TYR A 394 -42.11 -27.76 18.86
C TYR A 394 -42.84 -28.74 19.80
N SER A 395 -42.22 -29.17 20.91
CA SER A 395 -42.85 -30.08 21.86
C SER A 395 -43.94 -29.42 22.69
N LEU A 396 -43.80 -28.14 23.06
CA LEU A 396 -44.87 -27.36 23.72
C LEU A 396 -46.06 -27.13 22.78
N ILE A 397 -45.81 -26.75 21.51
CA ILE A 397 -46.87 -26.67 20.50
C ILE A 397 -47.59 -28.01 20.36
N ARG A 398 -46.86 -29.13 20.40
CA ARG A 398 -47.44 -30.47 20.30
C ARG A 398 -48.18 -30.92 21.57
N SER A 399 -47.73 -30.56 22.78
CA SER A 399 -48.43 -30.90 24.03
C SER A 399 -49.68 -30.05 24.29
N ILE A 400 -49.79 -28.87 23.68
CA ILE A 400 -51.00 -28.04 23.70
C ILE A 400 -52.10 -28.63 22.78
N TYR A 401 -51.73 -29.46 21.80
CA TYR A 401 -52.63 -30.06 20.81
C TYR A 401 -52.96 -31.54 21.04
N ASP A 402 -52.37 -32.20 22.06
CA ASP A 402 -52.50 -33.66 22.26
C ASP A 402 -52.78 -33.97 23.75
N GLU A 403 -54.02 -34.42 24.02
CA GLU A 403 -54.68 -34.40 25.34
C GLU A 403 -54.17 -35.45 26.35
N ASN A 404 -53.07 -36.15 26.04
CA ASN A 404 -52.58 -37.33 26.78
C ASN A 404 -51.09 -37.25 27.19
N SER A 405 -50.48 -36.06 27.30
CA SER A 405 -49.02 -35.90 27.36
C SER A 405 -48.38 -35.66 28.75
N ASN A 406 -48.96 -36.18 29.83
CA ASN A 406 -48.45 -35.93 31.20
C ASN A 406 -47.08 -36.61 31.50
N GLU A 407 -46.74 -37.70 30.81
CA GLU A 407 -45.42 -38.36 30.94
C GLU A 407 -44.27 -37.53 30.31
N ASN A 408 -44.53 -36.92 29.14
CA ASN A 408 -43.54 -36.11 28.41
C ASN A 408 -43.05 -34.90 29.21
N TYR A 409 -43.93 -34.29 30.01
CA TYR A 409 -43.56 -33.17 30.89
C TYR A 409 -42.58 -33.62 31.99
N HIS A 410 -42.78 -34.81 32.57
CA HIS A 410 -41.93 -35.33 33.64
C HIS A 410 -40.54 -35.75 33.12
N GLU A 411 -40.48 -36.39 31.95
CA GLU A 411 -39.21 -36.73 31.30
C GLU A 411 -38.43 -35.48 30.85
N PHE A 412 -39.13 -34.45 30.35
CA PHE A 412 -38.54 -33.15 30.03
C PHE A 412 -37.95 -32.44 31.26
N MET A 413 -38.69 -32.38 32.37
CA MET A 413 -38.20 -31.76 33.61
C MET A 413 -36.97 -32.48 34.18
N LYS A 414 -36.88 -33.80 34.01
CA LYS A 414 -35.71 -34.61 34.36
C LYS A 414 -34.50 -34.25 33.48
N LEU A 415 -34.67 -34.18 32.16
CA LEU A 415 -33.62 -33.75 31.22
C LEU A 415 -33.10 -32.33 31.50
N ALA A 416 -34.00 -31.39 31.82
CA ALA A 416 -33.63 -30.03 32.21
C ALA A 416 -32.84 -30.01 33.53
N TYR A 417 -33.24 -30.81 34.51
CA TYR A 417 -32.55 -30.96 35.79
C TYR A 417 -31.14 -31.55 35.64
N ASP A 418 -31.00 -32.62 34.86
CA ASP A 418 -29.70 -33.24 34.58
C ASP A 418 -28.78 -32.30 33.77
N GLY A 419 -29.34 -31.51 32.85
CA GLY A 419 -28.63 -30.42 32.17
C GLY A 419 -28.10 -29.35 33.13
N MET A 420 -28.92 -28.87 34.07
CA MET A 420 -28.48 -27.93 35.11
C MET A 420 -27.41 -28.52 36.03
N LYS A 421 -27.53 -29.80 36.40
CA LYS A 421 -26.56 -30.53 37.22
C LYS A 421 -25.21 -30.61 36.51
N LYS A 422 -25.21 -30.88 35.19
CA LYS A 422 -24.01 -30.91 34.34
C LYS A 422 -23.37 -29.54 34.16
N ALA A 423 -24.16 -28.49 33.89
CA ALA A 423 -23.68 -27.11 33.78
C ALA A 423 -23.05 -26.60 35.10
N LYS A 424 -23.52 -27.11 36.25
CA LYS A 424 -22.92 -26.84 37.57
C LYS A 424 -21.56 -27.51 37.75
N SER A 425 -21.38 -28.76 37.29
CA SER A 425 -20.06 -29.43 37.33
C SER A 425 -19.04 -28.84 36.36
N GLU A 426 -19.49 -28.22 35.26
CA GLU A 426 -18.63 -27.59 34.24
C GLU A 426 -18.36 -26.09 34.51
N ASN A 427 -18.72 -25.60 35.71
CA ASN A 427 -18.53 -24.24 36.20
C ASN A 427 -19.12 -23.11 35.31
N ASN A 428 -20.11 -23.43 34.47
CA ASN A 428 -20.82 -22.50 33.59
C ASN A 428 -22.26 -22.21 34.08
N TYR A 429 -22.48 -22.37 35.39
CA TYR A 429 -23.81 -22.34 36.00
C TYR A 429 -24.51 -20.98 35.89
N HIS A 430 -23.76 -19.88 35.99
CA HIS A 430 -24.34 -18.53 36.11
C HIS A 430 -25.12 -18.09 34.85
N TYR A 431 -24.69 -18.51 33.66
CA TYR A 431 -25.37 -18.18 32.42
C TYR A 431 -26.66 -18.99 32.27
N TYR A 432 -26.57 -20.32 32.48
CA TYR A 432 -27.72 -21.23 32.42
C TYR A 432 -28.80 -20.89 33.46
N HIS A 433 -28.40 -20.51 34.68
CA HIS A 433 -29.31 -20.12 35.75
C HIS A 433 -30.11 -18.86 35.40
N ASN A 434 -29.47 -17.85 34.80
CA ASN A 434 -30.15 -16.64 34.34
C ASN A 434 -31.10 -16.93 33.17
N THR A 435 -30.71 -17.76 32.19
CA THR A 435 -31.59 -18.17 31.09
C THR A 435 -32.82 -18.93 31.61
N PHE A 436 -32.64 -19.86 32.57
CA PHE A 436 -33.74 -20.61 33.16
C PHE A 436 -34.68 -19.73 34.00
N ILE A 437 -34.16 -18.77 34.77
CA ILE A 437 -34.98 -17.80 35.50
C ILE A 437 -35.77 -16.90 34.55
N ASN A 438 -35.16 -16.45 33.45
CA ASN A 438 -35.86 -15.61 32.46
C ASN A 438 -36.93 -16.41 31.70
N PHE A 439 -36.65 -17.67 31.34
CA PHE A 439 -37.64 -18.58 30.75
C PHE A 439 -38.83 -18.82 31.69
N ARG A 440 -38.57 -19.09 32.98
CA ARG A 440 -39.59 -19.26 34.00
C ARG A 440 -40.42 -17.98 34.19
N LYS A 441 -39.79 -16.81 34.28
CA LYS A 441 -40.49 -15.52 34.38
C LYS A 441 -41.35 -15.22 33.15
N ALA A 442 -40.90 -15.58 31.95
CA ALA A 442 -41.68 -15.40 30.74
C ALA A 442 -42.95 -16.28 30.73
N LEU A 443 -42.83 -17.54 31.16
CA LEU A 443 -43.98 -18.45 31.36
C LEU A 443 -44.95 -17.95 32.43
N GLU A 444 -44.45 -17.38 33.53
CA GLU A 444 -45.26 -16.81 34.61
C GLU A 444 -45.96 -15.48 34.21
N LEU A 445 -45.45 -14.74 33.21
CA LEU A 445 -45.97 -13.42 32.83
C LEU A 445 -47.04 -13.44 31.71
N ARG A 446 -46.90 -14.28 30.67
CA ARG A 446 -47.91 -14.46 29.60
C ARG A 446 -47.86 -15.87 29.00
N PRO A 447 -48.79 -16.78 29.36
CA PRO A 447 -48.68 -18.18 28.96
C PRO A 447 -48.88 -18.49 27.46
N LEU A 448 -49.56 -17.64 26.68
CA LEU A 448 -50.12 -18.00 25.36
C LEU A 448 -50.14 -16.84 24.31
N ASP A 449 -49.05 -16.09 24.14
CA ASP A 449 -48.92 -15.07 23.08
C ASP A 449 -47.69 -15.34 22.18
N PRO A 450 -47.87 -15.73 20.89
CA PRO A 450 -46.75 -16.07 19.99
C PRO A 450 -45.91 -14.88 19.49
N TYR A 451 -46.39 -13.63 19.57
CA TYR A 451 -45.72 -12.51 18.88
C TYR A 451 -44.70 -11.77 19.75
N ALA A 452 -44.72 -11.97 21.07
CA ALA A 452 -43.73 -11.39 21.99
C ALA A 452 -42.31 -11.97 21.84
N TRP A 453 -42.16 -13.17 21.25
CA TRP A 453 -40.90 -13.93 21.27
C TRP A 453 -39.87 -13.47 20.23
N TYR A 454 -40.30 -12.85 19.13
CA TYR A 454 -39.38 -12.44 18.05
C TYR A 454 -38.40 -11.34 18.49
N GLY A 455 -38.83 -10.37 19.31
CA GLY A 455 -37.97 -9.27 19.79
C GLY A 455 -36.88 -9.68 20.80
N LEU A 456 -36.98 -10.89 21.38
CA LEU A 456 -36.01 -11.42 22.34
C LEU A 456 -34.85 -12.19 21.67
N LEU A 457 -34.98 -12.57 20.39
CA LEU A 457 -33.92 -13.25 19.65
C LEU A 457 -32.86 -12.27 19.11
N ASP A 458 -33.27 -11.08 18.65
CA ASP A 458 -32.35 -10.03 18.19
C ASP A 458 -31.38 -9.59 19.31
N THR A 459 -31.89 -9.34 20.51
CA THR A 459 -31.07 -8.92 21.66
C THR A 459 -30.11 -10.01 22.17
N GLY A 460 -30.35 -11.28 21.84
CA GLY A 460 -29.45 -12.38 22.17
C GLY A 460 -28.22 -12.47 21.27
N PHE A 461 -28.29 -11.96 20.03
CA PHE A 461 -27.23 -12.08 19.03
C PHE A 461 -26.03 -11.15 19.33
N ASP A 462 -26.31 -9.94 19.83
CA ASP A 462 -25.27 -8.94 20.16
C ASP A 462 -24.35 -9.36 21.32
N LEU A 463 -24.87 -10.15 22.27
CA LEU A 463 -24.12 -10.59 23.46
C LEU A 463 -23.04 -11.65 23.17
N PHE A 464 -23.01 -12.20 21.95
CA PHE A 464 -22.21 -13.36 21.59
C PHE A 464 -20.73 -13.08 21.26
N GLN A 465 -20.36 -11.81 21.09
CA GLN A 465 -19.08 -11.43 20.47
C GLN A 465 -17.83 -11.55 21.38
N LYS A 466 -17.90 -12.08 22.60
CA LYS A 466 -16.76 -12.09 23.55
C LYS A 466 -16.60 -13.41 24.33
N THR A 467 -15.48 -14.14 24.17
CA THR A 467 -14.81 -14.99 25.21
C THR A 467 -13.56 -15.78 24.71
N PRO A 468 -12.47 -15.86 25.51
CA PRO A 468 -11.29 -16.73 25.28
C PRO A 468 -11.10 -17.91 26.29
N GLU A 469 -10.39 -18.98 25.83
CA GLU A 469 -9.44 -19.95 26.48
C GLU A 469 -9.54 -20.39 27.99
N LYS A 470 -9.07 -21.56 28.51
CA LYS A 470 -8.41 -22.85 28.09
C LYS A 470 -8.32 -23.80 29.33
N GLY A 471 -8.14 -25.14 29.18
CA GLY A 471 -7.53 -26.02 30.22
C GLY A 471 -8.05 -27.48 30.38
N SER A 472 -7.16 -28.46 30.64
CA SER A 472 -7.40 -29.95 30.77
C SER A 472 -6.69 -30.52 32.03
N PRO A 473 -6.40 -31.85 32.29
CA PRO A 473 -6.88 -33.19 31.78
C PRO A 473 -7.06 -34.30 32.90
N VAL A 474 -7.15 -35.63 32.55
CA VAL A 474 -6.59 -36.89 33.19
C VAL A 474 -7.49 -38.18 33.03
N TYR A 475 -6.89 -39.40 33.04
CA TYR A 475 -7.38 -40.80 32.76
C TYR A 475 -6.64 -41.84 33.68
N PRO A 476 -6.74 -43.21 33.61
CA PRO A 476 -7.79 -44.24 33.29
C PRO A 476 -7.88 -45.35 34.43
N PRO A 477 -8.38 -46.63 34.26
CA PRO A 477 -7.52 -47.76 33.75
C PRO A 477 -8.16 -49.09 33.16
N SER A 478 -7.33 -49.84 32.38
CA SER A 478 -7.19 -51.33 32.25
C SER A 478 -8.16 -52.28 31.47
N SER A 479 -7.58 -53.42 31.00
CA SER A 479 -7.98 -54.32 29.86
C SER A 479 -8.35 -55.78 30.26
N PRO A 480 -8.68 -56.71 29.32
CA PRO A 480 -7.65 -57.63 28.74
C PRO A 480 -7.82 -58.05 27.24
N LEU A 481 -6.86 -58.87 26.74
CA LEU A 481 -6.55 -59.34 25.36
C LEU A 481 -6.84 -60.89 25.21
N PRO A 482 -6.67 -61.63 24.06
CA PRO A 482 -5.53 -61.55 23.09
C PRO A 482 -5.64 -62.08 21.61
N LYS A 483 -4.52 -61.90 20.86
CA LYS A 483 -4.04 -62.62 19.61
C LYS A 483 -4.80 -62.33 18.28
N SER A 484 -4.19 -62.34 17.08
CA SER A 484 -2.81 -62.69 16.61
C SER A 484 -2.40 -61.94 15.32
N THR A 485 -1.09 -61.81 15.04
CA THR A 485 -0.49 -61.37 13.75
C THR A 485 0.05 -62.60 12.95
N PRO A 486 0.49 -62.48 11.67
CA PRO A 486 1.79 -61.87 11.33
C PRO A 486 1.87 -61.05 10.01
N SER A 487 2.91 -60.22 9.91
CA SER A 487 3.51 -59.71 8.66
C SER A 487 4.85 -60.44 8.44
N PRO A 488 5.51 -60.41 7.26
CA PRO A 488 6.65 -59.46 7.15
C PRO A 488 7.07 -58.99 5.72
N ALA A 489 7.95 -57.98 5.71
CA ALA A 489 9.14 -57.85 4.82
C ALA A 489 8.99 -57.51 3.31
N ASN A 490 9.97 -56.91 2.60
CA ASN A 490 11.04 -55.93 2.93
C ASN A 490 11.78 -55.50 1.62
N ARG A 491 12.57 -54.40 1.65
CA ARG A 491 13.64 -53.98 0.66
C ARG A 491 13.16 -53.57 -0.75
N SER A 492 13.50 -52.43 -1.36
CA SER A 492 14.73 -51.62 -1.52
C SER A 492 15.72 -52.11 -2.59
N PHE A 493 15.97 -51.32 -3.64
CA PHE A 493 17.30 -51.07 -4.27
C PHE A 493 17.25 -49.86 -5.23
N ALA A 494 18.41 -49.34 -5.66
CA ALA A 494 18.58 -47.99 -6.21
C ALA A 494 19.39 -47.93 -7.53
N ASN A 495 19.27 -46.79 -8.22
CA ASN A 495 20.19 -46.11 -9.17
C ASN A 495 20.98 -46.91 -10.24
N LYS A 496 20.96 -46.36 -11.48
CA LYS A 496 22.19 -46.06 -12.24
C LYS A 496 21.99 -45.00 -13.34
N GLU A 497 23.10 -44.50 -13.86
CA GLU A 497 23.25 -43.17 -14.48
C GLU A 497 23.38 -43.14 -16.02
N ILE A 498 23.41 -41.90 -16.54
CA ILE A 498 23.60 -41.38 -17.92
C ILE A 498 25.00 -41.75 -18.51
N PRO A 499 25.26 -41.63 -19.85
CA PRO A 499 25.81 -40.35 -20.39
C PRO A 499 25.55 -39.97 -21.89
N LYS A 500 25.30 -38.67 -22.13
CA LYS A 500 25.79 -37.70 -23.17
C LYS A 500 25.97 -38.06 -24.68
N VAL A 501 25.54 -37.16 -25.59
CA VAL A 501 26.35 -36.21 -26.46
C VAL A 501 25.51 -35.63 -27.66
N PHE A 502 25.81 -34.38 -28.09
CA PHE A 502 25.18 -33.51 -29.13
C PHE A 502 25.82 -33.67 -30.57
N PRO A 503 25.86 -32.72 -31.57
CA PRO A 503 25.23 -31.37 -31.82
C PRO A 503 24.82 -31.03 -33.29
N VAL A 504 24.68 -29.71 -33.62
CA VAL A 504 24.77 -29.00 -34.95
C VAL A 504 23.41 -28.80 -35.68
N LYS A 505 23.04 -27.69 -36.40
CA LYS A 505 23.70 -26.48 -37.01
C LYS A 505 22.80 -25.21 -37.05
N HIS A 506 23.37 -24.04 -37.42
CA HIS A 506 22.71 -22.83 -38.00
C HIS A 506 22.96 -22.76 -39.54
N PRO A 507 22.34 -21.83 -40.31
CA PRO A 507 23.19 -20.73 -40.87
C PRO A 507 22.54 -19.35 -41.25
N ILE A 508 23.38 -18.31 -41.19
CA ILE A 508 23.57 -17.17 -42.15
C ILE A 508 22.66 -15.90 -42.13
N SER A 509 23.35 -14.77 -42.40
CA SER A 509 22.91 -13.38 -42.65
C SER A 509 23.77 -12.78 -43.79
N PRO A 510 23.30 -11.79 -44.58
CA PRO A 510 24.15 -10.96 -45.45
C PRO A 510 24.22 -9.46 -45.03
N GLN A 511 25.22 -8.75 -45.56
CA GLN A 511 25.66 -7.42 -45.15
C GLN A 511 25.15 -6.25 -46.04
N GLU A 512 25.55 -5.04 -45.63
CA GLU A 512 25.77 -3.80 -46.43
C GLU A 512 24.58 -2.97 -46.94
N LEU A 513 24.50 -1.72 -46.45
CA LEU A 513 24.88 -0.53 -47.25
C LEU A 513 24.91 0.76 -46.38
N LYS A 514 25.98 1.55 -46.52
CA LYS A 514 26.03 2.98 -46.17
C LYS A 514 25.88 3.81 -47.44
N PRO A 515 25.45 5.07 -47.34
CA PRO A 515 26.27 6.11 -47.95
C PRO A 515 26.62 7.29 -47.02
N ARG A 516 27.45 8.18 -47.56
CA ARG A 516 28.19 9.25 -46.88
C ARG A 516 27.40 10.56 -46.74
N SER A 517 27.77 11.31 -45.69
CA SER A 517 27.88 12.78 -45.57
C SER A 517 27.14 13.71 -46.54
N LEU A 518 26.55 14.77 -45.97
CA LEU A 518 26.76 16.12 -46.48
C LEU A 518 26.75 17.13 -45.32
N SER A 519 27.80 17.93 -45.26
CA SER A 519 27.94 19.09 -44.38
C SER A 519 27.56 20.37 -45.13
N SER A 520 26.74 21.24 -44.55
CA SER A 520 26.71 22.65 -44.97
C SER A 520 26.49 23.60 -43.79
N THR A 521 27.34 24.62 -43.77
CA THR A 521 27.44 25.67 -42.77
C THR A 521 26.41 26.80 -42.93
N LYS A 522 26.16 27.51 -41.83
CA LYS A 522 25.81 28.95 -41.75
C LYS A 522 24.54 29.44 -42.47
N ALA A 523 23.61 29.99 -41.70
CA ALA A 523 23.20 31.39 -41.88
C ALA A 523 22.65 31.97 -40.57
N SER A 524 23.16 33.14 -40.18
CA SER A 524 22.56 34.00 -39.17
C SER A 524 21.50 34.91 -39.81
N SER A 525 20.36 35.11 -39.17
CA SER A 525 19.59 36.35 -39.35
C SER A 525 18.86 36.73 -38.06
N ASN A 526 19.17 37.93 -37.57
CA ASN A 526 18.30 38.66 -36.66
C ASN A 526 17.08 39.15 -37.44
N THR A 527 15.88 39.02 -36.87
CA THR A 527 14.76 39.91 -37.20
C THR A 527 13.90 40.15 -35.98
N LYS A 528 13.96 41.39 -35.46
CA LYS A 528 12.92 41.94 -34.56
C LYS A 528 11.68 42.27 -35.40
N LEU A 529 10.52 41.77 -35.01
CA LEU A 529 9.18 42.27 -35.36
C LEU A 529 8.30 41.97 -34.13
N SER A 530 8.17 42.91 -33.20
CA SER A 530 7.15 43.97 -33.16
C SER A 530 5.80 43.47 -32.62
N SER A 531 5.52 43.90 -31.39
CA SER A 531 4.23 43.80 -30.70
C SER A 531 3.07 44.37 -31.51
N GLY A 532 1.94 43.65 -31.53
CA GLY A 532 0.65 44.16 -32.02
C GLY A 532 -0.31 43.03 -32.38
N HIS A 533 -1.57 43.15 -31.92
CA HIS A 533 -2.68 42.19 -32.07
C HIS A 533 -2.71 40.99 -31.10
N LEU A 534 -3.27 41.20 -29.91
CA LEU A 534 -4.06 40.18 -29.20
C LEU A 534 -5.10 40.77 -28.21
N GLU A 535 -5.65 41.95 -28.52
CA GLU A 535 -6.84 42.49 -27.84
C GLU A 535 -8.10 42.27 -28.70
N LYS A 536 -8.68 41.06 -28.59
CA LYS A 536 -10.09 40.75 -28.87
C LYS A 536 -10.34 39.25 -28.65
N TYR A 537 -10.55 38.83 -27.41
CA TYR A 537 -11.30 37.61 -27.02
C TYR A 537 -11.54 37.58 -25.48
N LEU A 538 -12.01 38.71 -24.94
CA LEU A 538 -12.48 38.82 -23.55
C LEU A 538 -13.86 39.50 -23.53
N GLU A 539 -14.90 38.71 -23.79
CA GLU A 539 -16.27 39.00 -23.37
C GLU A 539 -17.13 37.73 -23.49
N THR A 540 -18.12 37.59 -22.61
CA THR A 540 -19.12 36.50 -22.54
C THR A 540 -18.64 35.07 -22.22
N VAL A 541 -18.37 34.81 -20.94
CA VAL A 541 -18.98 33.66 -20.23
C VAL A 541 -19.41 34.13 -18.84
N SER A 542 -20.72 34.31 -18.62
CA SER A 542 -21.27 34.54 -17.29
C SER A 542 -21.60 33.20 -16.62
N LEU A 543 -21.39 33.13 -15.30
CA LEU A 543 -21.84 32.02 -14.47
C LEU A 543 -23.37 31.96 -14.42
N GLN A 544 -23.99 30.81 -14.75
CA GLN A 544 -24.98 30.09 -13.93
C GLN A 544 -25.50 28.81 -14.61
N ASP A 545 -26.03 27.91 -13.79
CA ASP A 545 -26.90 26.77 -14.10
C ASP A 545 -26.37 25.58 -14.95
N SER A 546 -25.91 24.53 -14.26
CA SER A 546 -26.58 23.21 -14.30
C SER A 546 -25.95 22.20 -13.32
N LEU A 547 -26.53 22.14 -12.11
CA LEU A 547 -26.54 20.92 -11.31
C LEU A 547 -27.79 20.10 -11.70
N VAL A 548 -27.79 18.79 -11.40
CA VAL A 548 -28.88 17.79 -11.49
C VAL A 548 -28.87 16.88 -12.73
N GLN A 549 -28.79 15.56 -12.47
CA GLN A 549 -28.73 14.38 -13.38
C GLN A 549 -27.38 14.22 -14.12
N TRP A 550 -26.69 13.07 -14.11
CA TRP A 550 -27.03 11.69 -13.73
C TRP A 550 -26.09 11.12 -12.65
#